data_AF-A0A955FNH6-F1
#
_entry.id   AF-A0A955FNH6-F1
#
_cell.length_a   1.000
_cell.length_b   1.000
_cell.length_c   1.000
_cell.angle_alpha   90.00
_cell.angle_beta   90.00
_cell.angle_gamma   90.00
#
_symmetry.space_group_name_H-M   'P 1'
#
loop_
_entity.id
_entity.type
_entity.pdbx_description
1 polymer ?
#
loop_
_entity_poly.entity_id
_entity_poly.type
_entity_poly.pdbx_seq_one_letter_code
_entity_poly.pdbx_strand_id
1 'polypeptide(L)'
;MKPISANQMIAEFLKAELHSSRFREGSLKALRMCGYEEVLLEHPDCNNPIQNKKRAEVLNLCRGWPDTDLFMNFPSDTMWFSTTILLGELKESYRLKSSYNMTDIERSLKATGSKVMEGSAVENINNNLILEIRKKIEVGEQLPPIILVAVEREGKKVLLEGHSRSVAYSTFEQLDFDIPAIIGISNNMNDWAYF
;
A
#
# COMPACT_ATOMS: atom_id res chain seq x y z
N MET A 1 1.91 -17.74 2.14
CA MET A 1 2.27 -16.83 1.03
C MET A 1 2.24 -17.58 -0.31
N LYS A 2 1.50 -17.06 -1.29
CA LYS A 2 1.41 -17.56 -2.67
C LYS A 2 2.16 -16.59 -3.60
N PRO A 3 3.12 -17.05 -4.43
CA PRO A 3 3.80 -16.17 -5.40
C PRO A 3 2.80 -15.51 -6.35
N ILE A 4 3.03 -14.23 -6.66
CA ILE A 4 2.28 -13.45 -7.66
C ILE A 4 3.26 -12.67 -8.53
N SER A 5 2.80 -12.23 -9.70
CA SER A 5 3.58 -11.35 -10.56
C SER A 5 3.54 -9.90 -10.07
N ALA A 6 4.53 -9.10 -10.46
CA ALA A 6 4.49 -7.65 -10.26
C ALA A 6 3.25 -7.02 -10.92
N ASN A 7 2.78 -7.57 -12.05
CA ASN A 7 1.55 -7.10 -12.72
C ASN A 7 0.30 -7.23 -11.84
N GLN A 8 0.22 -8.28 -11.01
CA GLN A 8 -0.86 -8.44 -10.03
C GLN A 8 -0.75 -7.43 -8.90
N MET A 9 0.48 -7.16 -8.41
CA MET A 9 0.71 -6.09 -7.44
C MET A 9 0.28 -4.72 -8.01
N ILE A 10 0.71 -4.37 -9.22
CA ILE A 10 0.36 -3.11 -9.88
C ILE A 10 -1.16 -2.98 -10.05
N ALA A 11 -1.83 -4.06 -10.42
CA ALA A 11 -3.28 -4.09 -10.57
C ALA A 11 -3.99 -3.77 -9.24
N GLU A 12 -3.61 -4.42 -8.14
CA GLU A 12 -4.19 -4.16 -6.82
C GLU A 12 -3.84 -2.76 -6.29
N PHE A 13 -2.61 -2.29 -6.54
CA PHE A 13 -2.18 -0.93 -6.19
C PHE A 13 -3.08 0.10 -6.86
N LEU A 14 -3.17 0.08 -8.20
CA LEU A 14 -3.94 1.07 -8.95
C LEU A 14 -5.44 0.98 -8.69
N LYS A 15 -5.97 -0.23 -8.51
CA LYS A 15 -7.37 -0.43 -8.12
C LYS A 15 -7.66 0.18 -6.75
N ALA A 16 -6.75 0.02 -5.80
CA ALA A 16 -6.88 0.64 -4.49
C ALA A 16 -6.83 2.18 -4.56
N GLU A 17 -5.94 2.75 -5.38
CA GLU A 17 -5.86 4.20 -5.58
C GLU A 17 -7.10 4.77 -6.25
N LEU A 18 -7.71 4.03 -7.16
CA LEU A 18 -8.93 4.44 -7.85
C LEU A 18 -10.08 4.70 -6.86
N HIS A 19 -10.11 3.98 -5.74
CA HIS A 19 -11.10 4.17 -4.67
C HIS A 19 -10.58 5.05 -3.51
N SER A 20 -9.40 5.65 -3.65
CA SER A 20 -8.81 6.54 -2.65
C SER A 20 -9.21 7.99 -2.91
N SER A 21 -9.80 8.66 -1.92
CA SER A 21 -10.12 10.10 -2.02
C SER A 21 -8.89 10.98 -2.25
N ARG A 22 -7.70 10.53 -1.82
CA ARG A 22 -6.44 11.27 -1.97
C ARG A 22 -5.76 11.03 -3.32
N PHE A 23 -5.87 9.82 -3.84
CA PHE A 23 -5.03 9.36 -4.97
C PHE A 23 -5.78 9.13 -6.28
N ARG A 24 -7.11 8.99 -6.23
CA ARG A 24 -7.97 8.77 -7.41
C ARG A 24 -7.69 9.76 -8.54
N GLU A 25 -7.62 11.06 -8.25
CA GLU A 25 -7.39 12.07 -9.28
C GLU A 25 -6.04 11.92 -9.99
N GLY A 26 -5.01 11.45 -9.28
CA GLY A 26 -3.70 11.17 -9.87
C GLY A 26 -3.77 10.01 -10.87
N SER A 27 -4.40 8.91 -10.48
CA SER A 27 -4.58 7.73 -11.33
C SER A 27 -5.48 8.04 -12.54
N LEU A 28 -6.57 8.79 -12.34
CA LEU A 28 -7.47 9.22 -13.43
C LEU A 28 -6.77 10.18 -14.40
N LYS A 29 -5.92 11.09 -13.90
CA LYS A 29 -5.11 11.97 -14.75
C LYS A 29 -4.13 11.16 -15.61
N ALA A 30 -3.44 10.18 -15.03
CA ALA A 30 -2.54 9.30 -15.75
C ALA A 30 -3.26 8.50 -16.86
N LEU A 31 -4.44 7.94 -16.57
CA LEU A 31 -5.30 7.28 -17.57
C LEU A 31 -5.62 8.21 -18.75
N ARG A 32 -6.05 9.45 -18.45
CA ARG A 32 -6.37 10.45 -19.49
C ARG A 32 -5.15 10.80 -20.36
N MET A 33 -3.98 10.94 -19.76
CA MET A 33 -2.74 11.25 -20.48
C MET A 33 -2.34 10.14 -21.46
N CYS A 34 -2.58 8.88 -21.10
CA CYS A 34 -2.33 7.73 -21.97
C CYS A 34 -3.48 7.42 -22.95
N GLY A 35 -4.64 8.08 -22.83
CA GLY A 35 -5.83 7.75 -23.60
C GLY A 35 -6.46 6.40 -23.23
N TYR A 36 -6.38 6.01 -21.96
CA TYR A 36 -6.93 4.75 -21.44
C TYR A 36 -8.23 4.97 -20.65
N GLU A 37 -9.09 3.96 -20.63
CA GLU A 37 -10.36 3.96 -19.91
C GLU A 37 -10.20 3.45 -18.47
N GLU A 38 -11.09 3.89 -17.56
CA GLU A 38 -11.09 3.51 -16.14
C GLU A 38 -11.23 1.99 -15.91
N VAL A 39 -11.93 1.30 -16.82
CA VAL A 39 -12.10 -0.17 -16.80
C VAL A 39 -10.77 -0.93 -16.77
N LEU A 40 -9.69 -0.32 -17.27
CA LEU A 40 -8.33 -0.87 -17.21
C LEU A 40 -7.87 -1.16 -15.77
N LEU A 41 -8.36 -0.36 -14.81
CA LEU A 41 -8.02 -0.42 -13.39
C LEU A 41 -9.11 -1.08 -12.53
N GLU A 42 -10.39 -0.90 -12.86
CA GLU A 42 -11.51 -1.49 -12.09
C GLU A 42 -11.55 -3.02 -12.17
N HIS A 43 -11.31 -3.56 -13.37
CA HIS A 43 -11.42 -4.99 -13.67
C HIS A 43 -10.14 -5.52 -14.34
N PRO A 44 -9.03 -5.60 -13.59
CA PRO A 44 -7.74 -5.90 -14.19
C PRO A 44 -7.63 -7.37 -14.61
N ASP A 45 -7.41 -7.61 -15.90
CA ASP A 45 -6.98 -8.93 -16.40
C ASP A 45 -5.44 -9.03 -16.37
N CYS A 46 -4.92 -9.70 -15.34
CA CYS A 46 -3.47 -9.88 -15.17
C CYS A 46 -2.85 -10.89 -16.14
N ASN A 47 -3.65 -11.65 -16.89
CA ASN A 47 -3.16 -12.56 -17.94
C ASN A 47 -3.03 -11.85 -19.29
N ASN A 48 -3.56 -10.63 -19.43
CA ASN A 48 -3.46 -9.84 -20.64
C ASN A 48 -2.17 -8.98 -20.64
N PRO A 49 -1.15 -9.33 -21.43
CA PRO A 49 0.13 -8.61 -21.43
C PRO A 49 0.02 -7.16 -21.91
N ILE A 50 -0.94 -6.87 -22.80
CA ILE A 50 -1.18 -5.51 -23.29
C ILE A 50 -1.75 -4.65 -22.15
N GLN A 51 -2.76 -5.15 -21.43
CA GLN A 51 -3.30 -4.43 -20.28
C GLN A 51 -2.27 -4.25 -19.16
N ASN A 52 -1.44 -5.27 -18.91
CA ASN A 52 -0.36 -5.19 -17.91
C ASN A 52 0.62 -4.06 -18.25
N LYS A 53 1.04 -3.96 -19.51
CA LYS A 53 1.91 -2.87 -19.97
C LYS A 53 1.25 -1.50 -19.77
N LYS A 54 -0.04 -1.36 -20.12
CA LYS A 54 -0.79 -0.11 -19.92
C LYS A 54 -0.89 0.27 -18.45
N ARG A 55 -1.16 -0.69 -17.55
CA ARG A 55 -1.20 -0.43 -16.10
C ARG A 55 0.16 -0.01 -15.55
N ALA A 56 1.25 -0.65 -16.00
CA ALA A 56 2.60 -0.23 -15.62
C ALA A 56 2.91 1.21 -16.05
N GLU A 57 2.47 1.62 -17.23
CA GLU A 57 2.60 3.00 -17.72
C GLU A 57 1.78 3.99 -16.87
N VAL A 58 0.55 3.63 -16.51
CA VAL A 58 -0.28 4.45 -15.60
C VAL A 58 0.40 4.62 -14.24
N LEU A 59 0.92 3.53 -13.65
CA LEU A 59 1.63 3.59 -12.37
C LEU A 59 2.95 4.37 -12.48
N ASN A 60 3.64 4.32 -13.63
CA ASN A 60 4.78 5.17 -13.91
C ASN A 60 4.39 6.66 -13.81
N LEU A 61 3.31 7.07 -14.47
CA LEU A 61 2.91 8.48 -14.51
C LEU A 61 2.42 9.03 -13.16
N CYS A 62 1.81 8.22 -12.29
CA CYS A 62 1.29 8.70 -11.00
C CYS A 62 2.20 8.41 -9.79
N ARG A 63 3.10 7.44 -9.90
CA ARG A 63 3.96 6.98 -8.79
C ARG A 63 5.41 6.69 -9.16
N GLY A 64 5.75 6.71 -10.45
CA GLY A 64 7.09 6.50 -10.93
C GLY A 64 7.56 5.05 -11.04
N TRP A 65 6.64 4.08 -11.12
CA TRP A 65 7.04 2.69 -11.37
C TRP A 65 7.83 2.53 -12.69
N PRO A 66 8.94 1.77 -12.76
CA PRO A 66 9.54 1.00 -11.68
C PRO A 66 10.70 1.71 -10.95
N ASP A 67 11.13 2.90 -11.37
CA ASP A 67 12.41 3.47 -10.90
C ASP A 67 12.46 5.02 -10.81
N THR A 68 11.31 5.67 -10.65
CA THR A 68 11.21 7.12 -10.40
C THR A 68 10.26 7.41 -9.24
N ASP A 69 10.28 8.64 -8.72
CA ASP A 69 9.41 9.11 -7.62
C ASP A 69 9.37 8.16 -6.40
N LEU A 70 8.22 7.50 -6.16
CA LEU A 70 8.06 6.54 -5.04
C LEU A 70 8.97 5.33 -5.26
N PHE A 71 9.13 4.89 -6.49
CA PHE A 71 9.89 3.69 -6.83
C PHE A 71 11.35 3.99 -7.20
N MET A 72 11.85 5.21 -7.02
CA MET A 72 13.26 5.53 -7.28
C MET A 72 14.19 4.62 -6.45
N ASN A 73 15.11 3.92 -7.14
CA ASN A 73 15.99 2.89 -6.59
C ASN A 73 15.23 1.73 -5.90
N PHE A 74 14.00 1.46 -6.30
CA PHE A 74 13.26 0.30 -5.79
C PHE A 74 13.89 -1.00 -6.34
N PRO A 75 14.07 -2.05 -5.52
CA PRO A 75 14.79 -3.23 -5.97
C PRO A 75 14.07 -3.95 -7.12
N SER A 76 14.75 -4.07 -8.26
CA SER A 76 14.21 -4.74 -9.46
C SER A 76 14.07 -6.25 -9.31
N ASP A 77 14.72 -6.85 -8.31
CA ASP A 77 14.66 -8.26 -7.95
C ASP A 77 13.54 -8.58 -6.93
N THR A 78 12.66 -7.63 -6.62
CA THR A 78 11.56 -7.82 -5.66
C THR A 78 10.62 -8.94 -6.11
N MET A 79 10.54 -9.99 -5.28
CA MET A 79 9.57 -11.07 -5.43
C MET A 79 8.27 -10.74 -4.71
N TRP A 80 7.14 -10.94 -5.37
CA TRP A 80 5.82 -10.59 -4.83
C TRP A 80 5.04 -11.81 -4.37
N PHE A 81 4.37 -11.69 -3.24
CA PHE A 81 3.53 -12.75 -2.68
C PHE A 81 2.19 -12.21 -2.22
N SER A 82 1.11 -12.92 -2.53
CA SER A 82 -0.20 -12.72 -1.90
C SER A 82 -0.31 -13.58 -0.64
N THR A 83 -0.86 -13.03 0.43
CA THR A 83 -1.02 -13.71 1.71
C THR A 83 -2.13 -13.07 2.55
N THR A 84 -2.39 -13.66 3.71
CA THR A 84 -3.10 -13.02 4.81
C THR A 84 -2.09 -12.74 5.92
N ILE A 85 -2.21 -11.60 6.59
CA ILE A 85 -1.45 -11.27 7.81
C ILE A 85 -2.41 -11.00 8.95
N LEU A 86 -1.96 -11.22 10.18
CA LEU A 86 -2.72 -10.88 11.38
C LEU A 86 -2.61 -9.39 11.69
N LEU A 87 -3.60 -8.82 12.39
CA LEU A 87 -3.51 -7.42 12.84
C LEU A 87 -2.29 -7.17 13.72
N GLY A 88 -1.94 -8.12 14.59
CA GLY A 88 -0.74 -8.02 15.42
C GLY A 88 0.52 -7.82 14.57
N GLU A 89 0.65 -8.56 13.47
CA GLU A 89 1.76 -8.40 12.53
C GLU A 89 1.72 -7.06 11.79
N LEU A 90 0.55 -6.63 11.32
CA LEU A 90 0.40 -5.32 10.65
C LEU A 90 0.78 -4.18 11.59
N LYS A 91 0.42 -4.23 12.88
CA LYS A 91 0.72 -3.17 13.86
C LYS A 91 2.22 -2.94 14.07
N GLU A 92 3.02 -3.99 13.93
CA GLU A 92 4.48 -3.92 14.05
C GLU A 92 5.16 -3.45 12.73
N SER A 93 4.38 -3.11 11.70
CA SER A 93 4.89 -2.48 10.47
C SER A 93 5.07 -0.96 10.59
N TYR A 94 5.69 -0.39 9.56
CA TYR A 94 6.08 1.01 9.49
C TYR A 94 5.45 1.70 8.28
N ARG A 95 5.10 2.98 8.43
CA ARG A 95 4.76 3.85 7.31
C ARG A 95 6.04 4.21 6.53
N LEU A 96 5.89 4.63 5.27
CA LEU A 96 7.00 5.19 4.48
C LEU A 96 7.66 6.35 5.24
N LYS A 97 8.97 6.50 5.08
CA LYS A 97 9.68 7.71 5.51
C LYS A 97 9.19 8.90 4.69
N SER A 98 8.79 9.98 5.36
CA SER A 98 8.52 11.27 4.70
C SER A 98 9.77 12.15 4.57
N SER A 99 10.85 11.80 5.28
CA SER A 99 12.15 12.47 5.19
C SER A 99 13.29 11.52 5.58
N TYR A 100 14.52 11.85 5.17
CA TYR A 100 15.72 11.07 5.48
C TYR A 100 15.98 10.93 7.00
N ASN A 101 15.61 11.93 7.80
CA ASN A 101 15.86 11.95 9.24
C ASN A 101 14.75 11.26 10.06
N MET A 102 13.67 10.80 9.42
CA MET A 102 12.55 10.18 10.12
C MET A 102 12.94 8.80 10.66
N THR A 103 12.77 8.62 11.97
CA THR A 103 13.08 7.38 12.67
C THR A 103 11.94 6.36 12.55
N ASP A 104 12.24 5.08 12.80
CA ASP A 104 11.23 4.01 12.83
C ASP A 104 10.17 4.23 13.92
N ILE A 105 10.52 4.88 15.04
CA ILE A 105 9.57 5.20 16.12
C ILE A 105 8.49 6.17 15.62
N GLU A 106 8.86 7.19 14.84
CA GLU A 106 7.93 8.22 14.35
C GLU A 106 6.94 7.68 13.31
N ARG A 107 7.34 6.63 12.59
CA ARG A 107 6.54 6.00 11.53
C ARG A 107 5.95 4.65 11.92
N SER A 108 6.09 4.23 13.19
CA SER A 108 5.43 3.04 13.73
C SER A 108 3.92 3.09 13.51
N LEU A 109 3.36 2.03 12.93
CA LEU A 109 1.92 1.97 12.65
C LEU A 109 1.08 1.86 13.93
N LYS A 110 1.54 1.06 14.91
CA LYS A 110 0.93 0.96 16.23
C LYS A 110 0.86 2.31 16.94
N ALA A 111 1.98 3.02 17.05
CA ALA A 111 2.01 4.34 17.68
C ALA A 111 1.13 5.35 16.94
N THR A 112 1.08 5.27 15.60
CA THR A 112 0.20 6.11 14.79
C THR A 112 -1.28 5.84 15.09
N GLY A 113 -1.68 4.56 15.21
CA GLY A 113 -3.05 4.18 15.56
C GLY A 113 -3.48 4.71 16.93
N SER A 114 -2.62 4.56 17.94
CA SER A 114 -2.86 5.12 19.29
C SER A 114 -3.07 6.62 19.26
N LYS A 115 -2.18 7.38 18.59
CA LYS A 115 -2.31 8.84 18.45
C LYS A 115 -3.61 9.25 17.80
N VAL A 116 -4.06 8.55 16.76
CA VAL A 116 -5.34 8.85 16.09
C VAL A 116 -6.52 8.62 17.04
N MET A 117 -6.50 7.55 17.83
CA MET A 117 -7.54 7.26 18.82
C MET A 117 -7.57 8.26 19.98
N GLU A 118 -6.42 8.83 20.33
CA GLU A 118 -6.30 9.95 21.28
C GLU A 118 -6.77 11.29 20.70
N GLY A 119 -7.13 11.33 19.41
CA GLY A 119 -7.52 12.56 18.71
C GLY A 119 -6.33 13.45 18.33
N SER A 120 -5.09 12.97 18.46
CA SER A 120 -3.90 13.70 18.06
C SER A 120 -3.80 13.83 16.54
N ALA A 121 -3.28 14.96 16.07
CA ALA A 121 -2.94 15.14 14.67
C ALA A 121 -1.70 14.31 14.32
N VAL A 122 -1.77 13.55 13.23
CA VAL A 122 -0.63 12.85 12.65
C VAL A 122 -0.41 13.35 11.23
N GLU A 123 0.83 13.70 10.91
CA GLU A 123 1.20 14.18 9.59
C GLU A 123 0.77 13.21 8.49
N ASN A 124 0.21 13.75 7.40
CA ASN A 124 -0.27 13.01 6.23
C ASN A 124 -1.38 11.98 6.51
N ILE A 125 -2.04 12.06 7.67
CA ILE A 125 -3.20 11.25 8.04
C ILE A 125 -4.42 12.16 8.23
N ASN A 126 -5.55 11.76 7.64
CA ASN A 126 -6.84 12.40 7.84
C ASN A 126 -7.67 11.57 8.82
N ASN A 127 -7.83 12.03 10.06
CA ASN A 127 -8.53 11.28 11.11
C ASN A 127 -9.98 10.94 10.73
N ASN A 128 -10.68 11.81 10.01
CA ASN A 128 -12.06 11.53 9.57
C ASN A 128 -12.09 10.35 8.59
N LEU A 129 -11.16 10.30 7.64
CA LEU A 129 -11.01 9.17 6.73
C LEU A 129 -10.68 7.87 7.48
N ILE A 130 -9.85 7.94 8.53
CA ILE A 130 -9.56 6.76 9.36
C ILE A 130 -10.83 6.23 10.03
N LEU A 131 -11.66 7.11 10.60
CA LEU A 131 -12.94 6.74 11.22
C LEU A 131 -13.94 6.16 10.21
N GLU A 132 -13.98 6.69 8.99
CA GLU A 132 -14.80 6.15 7.90
C GLU A 132 -14.36 4.74 7.51
N ILE A 133 -13.05 4.51 7.30
CA ILE A 133 -12.53 3.18 6.98
C ILE A 133 -12.77 2.22 8.15
N ARG A 134 -12.63 2.69 9.40
CA ARG A 134 -12.90 1.88 10.58
C ARG A 134 -14.33 1.34 10.60
N LYS A 135 -15.33 2.18 10.29
CA LYS A 135 -16.73 1.74 10.17
C LYS A 135 -16.92 0.66 9.11
N LYS A 136 -16.21 0.76 7.99
CA LYS A 136 -16.23 -0.27 6.93
C LYS A 136 -15.69 -1.61 7.42
N ILE A 137 -14.59 -1.58 8.18
CA ILE A 137 -14.01 -2.78 8.81
C ILE A 137 -15.00 -3.40 9.81
N GLU A 138 -15.65 -2.58 10.65
CA GLU A 138 -16.61 -3.04 11.67
C GLU A 138 -17.84 -3.75 11.06
N VAL A 139 -18.29 -3.34 9.88
CA VAL A 139 -19.41 -4.02 9.17
C VAL A 139 -18.95 -5.18 8.28
N GLY A 140 -17.66 -5.52 8.28
CA GLY A 140 -17.10 -6.62 7.49
C GLY A 140 -16.98 -6.34 5.99
N GLU A 141 -16.88 -5.06 5.59
CA GLU A 141 -16.64 -4.72 4.18
C GLU A 141 -15.26 -5.25 3.74
N GLN A 142 -15.21 -5.88 2.56
CA GLN A 142 -13.95 -6.32 1.98
C GLN A 142 -13.17 -5.11 1.44
N LEU A 143 -12.04 -4.83 2.08
CA LEU A 143 -11.13 -3.78 1.64
C LEU A 143 -10.03 -4.33 0.72
N PRO A 144 -9.47 -3.50 -0.19
CA PRO A 144 -8.31 -3.89 -0.99
C PRO A 144 -7.13 -4.30 -0.10
N PRO A 145 -6.27 -5.22 -0.57
CA PRO A 145 -5.15 -5.71 0.21
C PRO A 145 -4.21 -4.57 0.64
N ILE A 146 -3.53 -4.79 1.77
CA ILE A 146 -2.40 -3.95 2.18
C ILE A 146 -1.16 -4.39 1.41
N ILE A 147 -0.39 -3.46 0.86
CA ILE A 147 0.84 -3.78 0.14
C ILE A 147 2.02 -3.39 1.01
N LEU A 148 2.85 -4.36 1.37
CA LEU A 148 4.02 -4.24 2.22
C LEU A 148 5.28 -4.61 1.43
N VAL A 149 6.42 -4.12 1.90
CA VAL A 149 7.74 -4.57 1.45
C VAL A 149 8.63 -4.93 2.64
N ALA A 150 9.54 -5.88 2.42
CA ALA A 150 10.45 -6.39 3.43
C ALA A 150 11.76 -6.90 2.82
N VAL A 151 12.79 -7.06 3.66
CA VAL A 151 14.05 -7.73 3.27
C VAL A 151 13.86 -9.25 3.23
N GLU A 152 13.12 -9.77 4.22
CA GLU A 152 12.78 -11.17 4.39
C GLU A 152 11.36 -11.30 4.93
N ARG A 153 10.82 -12.52 4.98
CA ARG A 153 9.43 -12.75 5.41
C ARG A 153 9.21 -12.28 6.85
N GLU A 154 10.08 -12.77 7.73
CA GLU A 154 10.02 -12.62 9.17
C GLU A 154 10.96 -11.49 9.59
N GLY A 155 10.56 -10.26 9.25
CA GLY A 155 11.35 -9.08 9.54
C GLY A 155 10.55 -7.80 9.48
N LYS A 156 11.26 -6.68 9.46
CA LYS A 156 10.70 -5.34 9.29
C LYS A 156 9.86 -5.26 8.02
N LYS A 157 8.62 -4.79 8.15
CA LYS A 157 7.69 -4.55 7.04
C LYS A 157 7.37 -3.07 6.92
N VAL A 158 7.48 -2.52 5.72
CA VAL A 158 7.15 -1.12 5.42
C VAL A 158 5.96 -1.08 4.46
N LEU A 159 4.99 -0.21 4.73
CA LEU A 159 3.82 0.00 3.88
C LEU A 159 4.25 0.62 2.56
N LEU A 160 3.94 -0.06 1.44
CA LEU A 160 4.03 0.51 0.10
C LEU A 160 2.68 1.11 -0.34
N GLU A 161 1.56 0.46 0.01
CA GLU A 161 0.23 0.99 -0.23
C GLU A 161 -0.80 0.50 0.80
N GLY A 162 -1.87 1.28 0.99
CA GLY A 162 -2.90 1.01 1.98
C GLY A 162 -2.65 1.74 3.31
N HIS A 163 -2.00 2.90 3.27
CA HIS A 163 -1.64 3.69 4.45
C HIS A 163 -2.82 3.98 5.39
N SER A 164 -3.90 4.58 4.88
CA SER A 164 -5.08 4.91 5.69
C SER A 164 -5.80 3.66 6.19
N ARG A 165 -5.86 2.59 5.39
CA ARG A 165 -6.44 1.30 5.81
C ARG A 165 -5.64 0.69 6.96
N SER A 166 -4.31 0.73 6.85
CA SER A 166 -3.41 0.19 7.87
C SER A 166 -3.50 0.95 9.19
N VAL A 167 -3.61 2.28 9.14
CA VAL A 167 -3.85 3.09 10.35
C VAL A 167 -5.23 2.79 10.94
N ALA A 168 -6.28 2.64 10.13
CA ALA A 168 -7.60 2.25 10.62
C ALA A 168 -7.57 0.89 11.32
N TYR A 169 -6.94 -0.12 10.71
CA TYR A 169 -6.71 -1.42 11.34
C TYR A 169 -5.94 -1.29 12.66
N SER A 170 -4.88 -0.47 12.72
CA SER A 170 -4.07 -0.33 13.94
C SER A 170 -4.80 0.33 15.11
N THR A 171 -5.98 0.92 14.88
CA THR A 171 -6.86 1.44 15.94
C THR A 171 -7.69 0.38 16.68
N PHE A 172 -7.79 -0.85 16.19
CA PHE A 172 -8.54 -1.92 16.87
C PHE A 172 -7.70 -2.59 17.95
N GLU A 173 -8.29 -2.93 19.10
CA GLU A 173 -7.58 -3.65 20.18
C GLU A 173 -7.51 -5.16 19.94
N GLN A 174 -8.60 -5.74 19.40
CA GLN A 174 -8.69 -7.16 19.05
C GLN A 174 -7.70 -7.50 17.93
N LEU A 175 -6.85 -8.51 18.13
CA LEU A 175 -5.74 -8.82 17.22
C LEU A 175 -6.07 -9.87 16.16
N ASP A 176 -7.22 -10.53 16.27
CA ASP A 176 -7.61 -11.67 15.42
C ASP A 176 -8.36 -11.20 14.16
N PHE A 177 -7.76 -10.28 13.41
CA PHE A 177 -8.21 -9.94 12.06
C PHE A 177 -7.26 -10.54 11.04
N ASP A 178 -7.84 -11.33 10.14
CA ASP A 178 -7.19 -11.75 8.91
C ASP A 178 -7.25 -10.61 7.89
N ILE A 179 -6.08 -10.05 7.56
CA ILE A 179 -5.96 -8.92 6.65
C ILE A 179 -5.32 -9.40 5.35
N PRO A 180 -6.03 -9.32 4.20
CA PRO A 180 -5.44 -9.60 2.90
C PRO A 180 -4.24 -8.68 2.64
N ALA A 181 -3.13 -9.27 2.22
CA ALA A 181 -1.90 -8.54 1.98
C ALA A 181 -1.14 -9.03 0.74
N ILE A 182 -0.36 -8.11 0.18
CA ILE A 182 0.69 -8.40 -0.80
C ILE A 182 2.02 -7.99 -0.16
N ILE A 183 3.02 -8.86 -0.22
CA ILE A 183 4.35 -8.59 0.32
C ILE A 183 5.39 -8.70 -0.79
N GLY A 184 6.14 -7.63 -1.01
CA GLY A 184 7.34 -7.60 -1.85
C GLY A 184 8.59 -7.89 -1.02
N ILE A 185 9.42 -8.84 -1.44
CA ILE A 185 10.64 -9.24 -0.72
C ILE A 185 11.85 -9.08 -1.63
N SER A 186 12.87 -8.34 -1.18
CA SER A 186 14.19 -8.26 -1.80
C SER A 186 15.27 -8.05 -0.75
N ASN A 187 16.41 -8.73 -0.90
CA ASN A 187 17.57 -8.52 -0.02
C ASN A 187 18.12 -7.09 -0.09
N ASN A 188 17.83 -6.35 -1.17
CA ASN A 188 18.29 -4.98 -1.41
C ASN A 188 17.25 -3.94 -0.94
N MET A 189 16.17 -4.34 -0.27
CA MET A 189 15.10 -3.42 0.15
C MET A 189 15.59 -2.31 1.10
N ASN A 190 16.68 -2.56 1.84
CA ASN A 190 17.31 -1.54 2.69
C ASN A 190 17.88 -0.34 1.91
N ASP A 191 18.16 -0.50 0.62
CA ASP A 191 18.70 0.56 -0.24
C ASP A 191 17.60 1.49 -0.77
N TRP A 192 16.32 1.09 -0.65
CA TRP A 192 15.20 1.93 -1.04
C TRP A 192 14.96 3.02 0.01
N ALA A 193 14.98 4.29 -0.42
CA ALA A 193 14.99 5.45 0.47
C ALA A 193 13.80 5.53 1.46
N TYR A 194 12.70 4.83 1.17
CA TYR A 194 11.50 4.82 2.00
C TYR A 194 11.43 3.63 2.99
N PHE A 195 12.36 2.67 2.93
CA PHE A 195 12.46 1.53 3.84
C PHE A 195 13.06 1.91 5.20
#